data_AF-A0A534PQU8-F1
#
_entry.id   AF-A0A534PQU8-F1
#
_cell.length_a   1.000
_cell.length_b   1.000
_cell.length_c   1.000
_cell.angle_alpha   90.00
_cell.angle_beta   90.00
_cell.angle_gamma   90.00
#
_symmetry.space_group_name_H-M   'P 1'
#
loop_
_entity.id
_entity.type
_entity.pdbx_description
1 polymer ?
#
loop_
_entity_poly.entity_id
_entity_poly.type
_entity_poly.pdbx_seq_one_letter_code
_entity_poly.pdbx_strand_id
1 'polypeptide(L)'
;MPVRDEHLLLLSAVGAAVRGRREERGLTRRELAEKSGVSERYLAELEAGQGNISVARLQDVGRALGTSAGELLVSAQPERSDKRVVALVGLRGAGKTTIGKSLAARLRVPFVELDALVERQAGLPLSAIFSLHGEAYYRRLAREVLARFLADTDAAVLATGGSVVTDRESYRLLQKRCRTVWLQATPEDHWRRVLAQGDVRPSAASPHAQDELRALLRTREPLYAQAELSVDTSRLGIAGAVEEIFRKVAVVR
;
A
#
# COMPACT_ATOMS: atom_id res chain seq x y z
N MET A 1 -7.99 7.09 -19.42
CA MET A 1 -6.78 7.85 -19.80
C MET A 1 -5.76 7.89 -18.64
N PRO A 2 -5.21 6.74 -18.19
CA PRO A 2 -4.41 6.67 -16.96
C PRO A 2 -2.96 7.20 -17.10
N VAL A 3 -2.38 7.19 -18.31
CA VAL A 3 -0.96 7.52 -18.52
C VAL A 3 -0.64 9.01 -18.31
N ARG A 4 -1.60 9.91 -18.59
CA ARG A 4 -1.40 11.37 -18.39
C ARG A 4 -1.28 11.73 -16.91
N ASP A 5 -2.05 11.06 -16.06
CA ASP A 5 -2.04 11.31 -14.61
C ASP A 5 -0.73 10.79 -13.98
N GLU A 6 -0.24 9.63 -14.40
CA GLU A 6 1.06 9.08 -13.95
C GLU A 6 2.24 9.97 -14.36
N HIS A 7 2.21 10.54 -15.57
CA HIS A 7 3.25 11.43 -16.06
C HIS A 7 3.29 12.76 -15.26
N LEU A 8 2.14 13.36 -14.99
CA LEU A 8 2.06 14.59 -14.18
C LEU A 8 2.52 14.35 -12.74
N LEU A 9 2.19 13.19 -12.15
CA LEU A 9 2.66 12.81 -10.83
C LEU A 9 4.19 12.65 -10.78
N LEU A 10 4.79 12.03 -11.80
CA LEU A 10 6.24 11.89 -11.89
C LEU A 10 6.92 13.27 -12.03
N LEU A 11 6.43 14.14 -12.91
CA LEU A 11 6.98 15.49 -13.09
C LEU A 11 6.92 16.30 -11.79
N SER A 12 5.78 16.26 -11.09
CA SER A 12 5.62 16.93 -9.80
C SER A 12 6.60 16.41 -8.75
N ALA A 13 6.83 15.09 -8.70
CA ALA A 13 7.74 14.49 -7.74
C ALA A 13 9.22 14.80 -8.06
N VAL A 14 9.59 14.80 -9.35
CA VAL A 14 10.92 15.24 -9.80
C VAL A 14 11.16 16.70 -9.46
N GLY A 15 10.17 17.56 -9.68
CA GLY A 15 10.23 18.98 -9.31
C GLY A 15 10.44 19.19 -7.81
N ALA A 16 9.72 18.43 -6.98
CA ALA A 16 9.88 18.46 -5.52
C ALA A 16 11.28 17.99 -5.08
N ALA A 17 11.80 16.90 -5.66
CA ALA A 17 13.13 16.38 -5.36
C ALA A 17 14.25 17.37 -5.72
N VAL A 18 14.12 18.05 -6.87
CA VAL A 18 15.05 19.12 -7.29
C VAL A 18 15.01 20.29 -6.32
N ARG A 19 13.79 20.74 -5.94
CA ARG A 19 13.61 21.84 -5.00
C ARG A 19 14.21 21.53 -3.63
N GLY A 20 13.90 20.36 -3.07
CA GLY A 20 14.40 19.94 -1.75
C GLY A 20 15.93 19.96 -1.67
N ARG A 21 16.60 19.33 -2.65
CA ARG A 21 18.07 19.32 -2.71
C ARG A 21 18.68 20.70 -2.94
N ARG A 22 18.00 21.58 -3.69
CA ARG A 22 18.44 22.96 -3.87
C ARG A 22 18.42 23.72 -2.54
N GLU A 23 17.32 23.58 -1.79
CA GLU A 23 17.12 24.24 -0.50
C GLU A 23 18.06 23.71 0.59
N GLU A 24 18.29 22.39 0.66
CA GLU A 24 19.28 21.76 1.54
C GLU A 24 20.71 22.31 1.32
N ARG A 25 21.02 22.73 0.09
CA ARG A 25 22.30 23.31 -0.28
C ARG A 25 22.35 24.83 -0.14
N GLY A 26 21.26 25.46 0.32
CA GLY A 26 21.16 26.90 0.46
C GLY A 26 21.24 27.66 -0.86
N LEU A 27 20.92 27.02 -1.98
CA LEU A 27 20.98 27.65 -3.30
C LEU A 27 19.67 28.35 -3.63
N THR A 28 19.75 29.56 -4.17
CA THR A 28 18.65 30.19 -4.89
C THR A 28 18.42 29.50 -6.24
N ARG A 29 17.23 29.65 -6.82
CA ARG A 29 16.96 29.12 -8.18
C ARG A 29 17.92 29.70 -9.21
N ARG A 30 18.24 30.99 -9.10
CA ARG A 30 19.21 31.68 -9.96
C ARG A 30 20.61 31.06 -9.86
N GLU A 31 21.11 30.82 -8.66
CA GLU A 31 22.44 30.19 -8.47
C GLU A 31 22.47 28.76 -9.02
N LEU A 32 21.39 27.99 -8.85
CA LEU A 32 21.30 26.67 -9.45
C LEU A 32 21.24 26.74 -10.98
N ALA A 33 20.54 27.74 -11.54
CA ALA A 33 20.45 27.96 -12.98
C ALA A 33 21.85 28.20 -13.58
N GLU A 34 22.61 29.11 -12.96
CA GLU A 34 23.98 29.43 -13.34
C GLU A 34 24.90 28.21 -13.25
N LYS A 35 24.82 27.42 -12.16
CA LYS A 35 25.64 26.21 -11.97
C LYS A 35 25.30 25.07 -12.94
N SER A 36 24.04 24.97 -13.38
CA SER A 36 23.58 23.87 -14.25
C SER A 36 23.52 24.24 -15.73
N GLY A 37 23.74 25.51 -16.10
CA GLY A 37 23.65 25.96 -17.50
C GLY A 37 22.23 25.93 -18.08
N VAL A 38 21.21 25.92 -17.22
CA VAL A 38 19.79 26.03 -17.60
C VAL A 38 19.26 27.42 -17.26
N SER A 39 18.11 27.82 -17.82
CA SER A 39 17.51 29.11 -17.46
C SER A 39 16.80 29.04 -16.10
N GLU A 40 16.75 30.17 -15.39
CA GLU A 40 15.98 30.25 -14.14
C GLU A 40 14.50 29.94 -14.35
N ARG A 41 13.94 30.33 -15.50
CA ARG A 41 12.58 29.96 -15.92
C ARG A 41 12.42 28.44 -16.05
N TYR A 42 13.37 27.76 -16.68
CA TYR A 42 13.34 26.31 -16.80
C TYR A 42 13.35 25.64 -15.42
N LEU A 43 14.16 26.15 -14.48
CA LEU A 43 14.16 25.66 -13.10
C LEU A 43 12.83 25.91 -12.37
N ALA A 44 12.20 27.06 -12.60
CA ALA A 44 10.88 27.34 -12.05
C ALA A 44 9.81 26.37 -12.58
N GLU A 45 9.82 26.10 -13.89
CA GLU A 45 8.91 25.13 -14.53
C GLU A 45 9.17 23.70 -14.04
N LEU A 46 10.45 23.29 -13.97
CA LEU A 46 10.90 22.00 -13.43
C LEU A 46 10.43 21.80 -11.98
N GLU A 47 10.72 22.75 -11.09
CA GLU A 47 10.31 22.67 -9.68
C GLU A 47 8.79 22.73 -9.48
N ALA A 48 8.05 23.28 -10.44
CA ALA A 48 6.59 23.27 -10.44
C ALA A 48 5.99 21.98 -11.03
N GLY A 49 6.82 21.05 -11.53
CA GLY A 49 6.36 19.84 -12.21
C GLY A 49 5.71 20.12 -13.56
N GLN A 50 6.08 21.21 -14.21
CA GLN A 50 5.50 21.68 -15.47
C GLN A 50 6.49 21.54 -16.63
N GLY A 51 5.94 21.44 -17.84
CA GLY A 51 6.71 21.39 -19.08
C GLY A 51 7.26 20.00 -19.42
N ASN A 52 8.20 19.97 -20.37
CA ASN A 52 8.85 18.75 -20.84
C ASN A 52 10.33 18.77 -20.47
N ILE A 53 10.72 17.92 -19.53
CA ILE A 53 12.07 17.86 -18.98
C ILE A 53 12.86 16.83 -19.78
N SER A 54 13.87 17.26 -20.54
CA SER A 54 14.78 16.31 -21.16
C SER A 54 15.70 15.67 -20.11
N VAL A 55 15.99 14.38 -20.27
CA VAL A 55 16.89 13.65 -19.37
C VAL A 55 18.28 14.31 -19.29
N ALA A 56 18.76 14.88 -20.41
CA ALA A 56 20.03 15.61 -20.44
C ALA A 56 20.01 16.83 -19.53
N ARG A 57 18.97 17.67 -19.61
CA ARG A 57 18.83 18.86 -18.76
C ARG A 57 18.64 18.49 -17.28
N LEU A 58 17.90 17.42 -17.01
CA LEU A 58 17.77 16.91 -15.64
C LEU A 58 19.12 16.43 -15.09
N GLN A 59 19.97 15.83 -15.92
CA GLN A 59 21.32 15.41 -15.55
C GLN A 59 22.23 16.61 -15.26
N ASP A 60 22.11 17.70 -16.01
CA ASP A 60 22.88 18.94 -15.76
C ASP A 60 22.49 19.56 -14.41
N VAL A 61 21.18 19.65 -14.13
CA VAL A 61 20.66 20.09 -12.83
C VAL A 61 21.11 19.15 -11.70
N GLY A 62 21.02 17.84 -11.92
CA GLY A 62 21.49 16.84 -10.96
C GLY A 62 22.97 17.01 -10.62
N ARG A 63 23.84 17.22 -11.62
CA ARG A 63 25.28 17.46 -11.41
C ARG A 63 25.53 18.73 -10.60
N ALA A 64 24.83 19.83 -10.89
CA ALA A 64 24.93 21.06 -10.12
C ALA A 64 24.46 20.88 -8.66
N LEU A 65 23.47 20.02 -8.45
CA LEU A 65 23.00 19.53 -7.15
C LEU A 65 23.83 18.36 -6.60
N GLY A 66 25.00 18.06 -7.17
CA GLY A 66 25.92 17.01 -6.75
C GLY A 66 25.25 15.64 -6.55
N THR A 67 24.34 15.30 -7.46
CA THR A 67 23.60 14.05 -7.57
C THR A 67 23.52 13.67 -9.07
N SER A 68 22.70 12.70 -9.44
CA SER A 68 22.44 12.31 -10.83
C SER A 68 20.96 12.44 -11.20
N ALA A 69 20.64 12.47 -12.50
CA ALA A 69 19.24 12.38 -12.94
C ALA A 69 18.59 11.09 -12.44
N GLY A 70 19.35 9.98 -12.39
CA GLY A 70 18.87 8.70 -11.85
C GLY A 70 18.50 8.80 -10.38
N GLU A 71 19.36 9.40 -9.55
CA GLU A 71 19.08 9.63 -8.13
C GLU A 71 17.92 10.60 -7.90
N LEU A 72 17.79 11.65 -8.71
CA LEU A 72 16.63 12.55 -8.69
C LEU A 72 15.35 11.81 -9.05
N LEU A 73 15.38 10.92 -10.04
CA LEU A 73 14.23 10.08 -10.41
C LEU A 73 13.88 9.03 -9.34
N VAL A 74 14.89 8.51 -8.64
CA VAL A 74 14.69 7.60 -7.49
C VAL A 74 14.11 8.36 -6.29
N SER A 75 14.62 9.56 -6.00
CA SER A 75 14.09 10.47 -4.96
C SER A 75 12.70 11.02 -5.33
N ALA A 76 12.37 11.03 -6.63
CA ALA A 76 11.06 11.38 -7.18
C ALA A 76 10.12 10.19 -7.30
N GLN A 77 10.57 8.96 -7.01
CA GLN A 77 9.60 7.97 -6.57
C GLN A 77 8.97 8.58 -5.32
N PRO A 78 7.63 8.57 -5.17
CA PRO A 78 7.04 9.03 -3.94
C PRO A 78 7.78 8.29 -2.84
N GLU A 79 8.59 9.03 -2.08
CA GLU A 79 9.13 8.61 -0.79
C GLU A 79 8.04 7.75 -0.19
N ARG A 80 8.37 6.52 0.21
CA ARG A 80 7.45 5.69 1.01
C ARG A 80 6.84 6.65 1.99
N SER A 81 5.58 7.00 1.75
CA SER A 81 5.11 8.25 2.33
C SER A 81 5.31 8.13 3.83
N ASP A 82 5.67 9.22 4.51
CA ASP A 82 5.66 9.30 5.99
C ASP A 82 4.35 8.78 6.62
N LYS A 83 3.37 8.48 5.77
CA LYS A 83 2.20 7.68 6.08
C LYS A 83 2.57 6.27 6.56
N ARG A 84 2.32 6.06 7.85
CA ARG A 84 2.55 4.83 8.62
C ARG A 84 1.32 3.92 8.53
N VAL A 85 0.91 3.55 7.32
CA VAL A 85 -0.18 2.59 7.13
C VAL A 85 0.38 1.18 7.11
N VAL A 86 -0.11 0.32 8.02
CA VAL A 86 0.21 -1.11 8.06
C VAL A 86 -0.94 -1.89 7.46
N ALA A 87 -0.73 -2.53 6.31
CA ALA A 87 -1.75 -3.33 5.63
C ALA A 87 -1.59 -4.82 5.95
N LEU A 88 -2.59 -5.40 6.61
CA LEU A 88 -2.64 -6.82 6.96
C LEU A 88 -3.31 -7.61 5.83
N VAL A 89 -2.54 -8.46 5.17
CA VAL A 89 -3.01 -9.37 4.13
C VAL A 89 -3.00 -10.82 4.63
N GLY A 90 -3.88 -11.65 4.08
CA GLY A 90 -3.98 -13.05 4.42
C GLY A 90 -5.40 -13.57 4.23
N LEU A 91 -5.55 -14.90 4.18
CA LEU A 91 -6.87 -15.51 4.01
C LEU A 91 -7.79 -15.29 5.22
N ARG A 92 -9.09 -15.58 5.04
CA ARG A 92 -10.05 -15.62 6.15
C ARG A 92 -9.52 -16.53 7.26
N GLY A 93 -9.75 -16.20 8.52
CA GLY A 93 -9.16 -16.96 9.65
C GLY A 93 -7.69 -16.63 9.97
N ALA A 94 -6.98 -15.83 9.16
CA ALA A 94 -5.59 -15.42 9.47
C ALA A 94 -5.46 -14.53 10.73
N GLY A 95 -6.58 -14.04 11.28
CA GLY A 95 -6.57 -13.15 12.45
C GLY A 95 -6.40 -11.66 12.14
N LYS A 96 -6.57 -11.22 10.87
CA LYS A 96 -6.44 -9.81 10.44
C LYS A 96 -7.18 -8.81 11.34
N THR A 97 -8.45 -9.07 11.66
CA THR A 97 -9.25 -8.17 12.49
C THR A 97 -8.76 -8.16 13.94
N THR A 98 -8.49 -9.33 14.53
CA THR A 98 -8.07 -9.45 15.94
C THR A 98 -6.66 -8.88 16.17
N ILE A 99 -5.70 -9.28 15.34
CA ILE A 99 -4.33 -8.79 15.38
C ILE A 99 -4.30 -7.30 14.99
N GLY A 100 -5.08 -6.90 13.99
CA GLY A 100 -5.14 -5.52 13.52
C GLY A 100 -5.65 -4.54 14.57
N LYS A 101 -6.75 -4.88 15.28
CA LYS A 101 -7.26 -4.07 16.39
C LYS A 101 -6.22 -3.93 17.52
N SER A 102 -5.57 -5.03 17.89
CA SER A 102 -4.56 -5.06 18.95
C SER A 102 -3.31 -4.26 18.57
N LEU A 103 -2.84 -4.41 17.33
CA LEU A 103 -1.70 -3.66 16.79
C LEU A 103 -2.00 -2.17 16.68
N ALA A 104 -3.20 -1.80 16.21
CA ALA A 104 -3.62 -0.41 16.09
C ALA A 104 -3.66 0.30 17.46
N ALA A 105 -4.23 -0.37 18.47
CA ALA A 105 -4.22 0.12 19.85
C ALA A 105 -2.79 0.35 20.37
N ARG A 106 -1.88 -0.58 20.10
CA ARG A 106 -0.47 -0.49 20.51
C ARG A 106 0.30 0.62 19.78
N LEU A 107 0.04 0.80 18.48
CA LEU A 107 0.63 1.87 17.66
C LEU A 107 -0.05 3.24 17.88
N ARG A 108 -1.18 3.28 18.59
CA ARG A 108 -2.03 4.47 18.80
C ARG A 108 -2.51 5.10 17.48
N VAL A 109 -2.95 4.25 16.56
CA VAL A 109 -3.51 4.63 15.25
C VAL A 109 -4.87 3.98 15.06
N PRO A 110 -5.75 4.49 14.17
CA PRO A 110 -7.02 3.84 13.89
C PRO A 110 -6.85 2.45 13.25
N PHE A 111 -7.78 1.55 13.57
CA PHE A 111 -7.97 0.29 12.86
C PHE A 111 -9.09 0.44 11.83
N VAL A 112 -8.87 -0.02 10.61
CA VAL A 112 -9.83 0.10 9.50
C VAL A 112 -9.91 -1.22 8.74
N GLU A 113 -11.12 -1.61 8.35
CA GLU A 113 -11.36 -2.76 7.47
C GLU A 113 -11.77 -2.24 6.09
N LEU A 114 -11.05 -2.66 5.04
CA LEU A 114 -11.34 -2.22 3.68
C LEU A 114 -12.77 -2.61 3.26
N ASP A 115 -13.18 -3.83 3.61
CA ASP A 115 -14.52 -4.36 3.33
C ASP A 115 -15.62 -3.46 3.95
N ALA A 116 -15.41 -2.99 5.19
CA ALA A 116 -16.35 -2.07 5.84
C ALA A 116 -16.37 -0.68 5.20
N LEU A 117 -15.23 -0.20 4.66
CA LEU A 117 -15.21 1.04 3.87
C LEU A 117 -15.98 0.87 2.55
N VAL A 118 -15.85 -0.28 1.89
CA VAL A 118 -16.57 -0.61 0.66
C VAL A 118 -18.09 -0.64 0.91
N GLU A 119 -18.53 -1.31 1.97
CA GLU A 119 -19.95 -1.37 2.35
C GLU A 119 -20.52 0.03 2.63
N ARG A 120 -19.78 0.85 3.40
CA ARG A 120 -20.17 2.25 3.67
C ARG A 120 -20.30 3.07 2.40
N GLN A 121 -19.36 2.93 1.46
CA GLN A 121 -19.42 3.68 0.20
C GLN A 121 -20.54 3.19 -0.73
N ALA A 122 -20.82 1.89 -0.75
CA ALA A 122 -21.89 1.32 -1.56
C ALA A 122 -23.29 1.54 -0.96
N GLY A 123 -23.38 1.75 0.36
CA GLY A 123 -24.65 1.71 1.09
C GLY A 123 -25.28 0.32 1.12
N LEU A 124 -24.50 -0.74 0.87
CA LEU A 124 -24.95 -2.13 0.74
C LEU A 124 -23.99 -3.07 1.46
N PRO A 125 -24.49 -4.17 2.08
CA PRO A 125 -23.62 -5.20 2.61
C PRO A 125 -22.88 -5.92 1.47
N LEU A 126 -21.69 -6.46 1.76
CA LEU A 126 -20.88 -7.16 0.76
C LEU A 126 -21.65 -8.30 0.07
N SER A 127 -22.48 -9.03 0.82
CA SER A 127 -23.33 -10.09 0.27
C SER A 127 -24.23 -9.57 -0.85
N ALA A 128 -24.88 -8.42 -0.66
CA ALA A 128 -25.71 -7.80 -1.69
C ALA A 128 -24.88 -7.31 -2.87
N ILE A 129 -23.70 -6.71 -2.63
CA ILE A 129 -22.79 -6.29 -3.70
C ILE A 129 -22.41 -7.49 -4.58
N PHE A 130 -22.02 -8.61 -3.98
CA PHE A 130 -21.65 -9.82 -4.74
C PHE A 130 -22.84 -10.42 -5.48
N SER A 131 -24.02 -10.49 -4.87
CA SER A 131 -25.21 -11.05 -5.51
C SER A 131 -25.77 -10.20 -6.65
N LEU A 132 -25.77 -8.87 -6.50
CA LEU A 132 -26.38 -7.94 -7.46
C LEU A 132 -25.41 -7.47 -8.56
N HIS A 133 -24.13 -7.30 -8.23
CA HIS A 133 -23.16 -6.65 -9.11
C HIS A 133 -21.93 -7.52 -9.42
N GLY A 134 -21.74 -8.62 -8.68
CA GLY A 134 -20.66 -9.57 -8.89
C GLY A 134 -19.28 -9.08 -8.40
N GLU A 135 -18.30 -9.98 -8.51
CA GLU A 135 -16.95 -9.75 -7.96
C GLU A 135 -16.18 -8.66 -8.72
N ALA A 136 -16.38 -8.52 -10.03
CA ALA A 136 -15.70 -7.50 -10.84
C ALA A 136 -16.05 -6.07 -10.38
N TYR A 137 -17.34 -5.83 -10.08
CA TYR A 137 -17.79 -4.57 -9.52
C TYR A 137 -17.17 -4.31 -8.14
N TYR A 138 -17.21 -5.31 -7.26
CA TYR A 138 -16.58 -5.22 -5.94
C TYR A 138 -15.10 -4.85 -6.04
N ARG A 139 -14.33 -5.50 -6.93
CA ARG A 139 -12.89 -5.22 -7.10
C ARG A 139 -12.64 -3.79 -7.54
N ARG A 140 -13.41 -3.27 -8.50
CA ARG A 140 -13.30 -1.88 -8.94
C ARG A 140 -13.59 -0.92 -7.79
N LEU A 141 -14.70 -1.13 -7.09
CA LEU A 141 -15.10 -0.30 -5.96
C LEU A 141 -14.08 -0.34 -4.81
N ALA A 142 -13.59 -1.53 -4.44
CA ALA A 142 -12.56 -1.72 -3.43
C ALA A 142 -11.26 -1.00 -3.78
N ARG A 143 -10.86 -1.00 -5.05
CA ARG A 143 -9.67 -0.27 -5.53
C ARG A 143 -9.84 1.23 -5.36
N GLU A 144 -10.99 1.78 -5.74
CA GLU A 144 -11.29 3.22 -5.60
C GLU A 144 -11.34 3.65 -4.13
N VAL A 145 -11.98 2.85 -3.28
CA VAL A 145 -12.05 3.07 -1.83
C VAL A 145 -10.66 3.04 -1.21
N LEU A 146 -9.84 2.05 -1.58
CA LEU A 146 -8.47 1.91 -1.11
C LEU A 146 -7.61 3.11 -1.52
N ALA A 147 -7.70 3.55 -2.79
CA ALA A 147 -6.96 4.70 -3.28
C ALA A 147 -7.29 5.97 -2.52
N ARG A 148 -8.58 6.25 -2.29
CA ARG A 148 -9.03 7.39 -1.48
C ARG A 148 -8.56 7.29 -0.04
N PHE A 149 -8.76 6.14 0.60
CA PHE A 149 -8.30 5.92 1.97
C PHE A 149 -6.80 6.21 2.15
N LEU A 150 -5.95 5.73 1.23
CA LEU A 150 -4.50 5.95 1.30
C LEU A 150 -4.08 7.38 0.89
N ALA A 151 -4.93 8.11 0.17
CA ALA A 151 -4.74 9.53 -0.12
C ALA A 151 -5.01 10.39 1.11
N ASP A 152 -6.00 10.04 1.92
CA ASP A 152 -6.48 10.86 3.04
C ASP A 152 -5.97 10.42 4.43
N THR A 153 -5.30 9.27 4.51
CA THR A 153 -4.85 8.69 5.80
C THR A 153 -3.35 8.77 5.97
N ASP A 154 -2.90 9.32 7.09
CA ASP A 154 -1.47 9.36 7.45
C ASP A 154 -1.03 8.16 8.30
N ALA A 155 -1.87 7.59 9.14
CA ALA A 155 -1.49 6.42 9.92
C ALA A 155 -2.70 5.57 10.26
N ALA A 156 -2.61 4.26 10.03
CA ALA A 156 -3.66 3.31 10.34
C ALA A 156 -3.13 1.88 10.28
N VAL A 157 -3.87 0.96 10.90
CA VAL A 157 -3.78 -0.47 10.59
C VAL A 157 -4.97 -0.83 9.72
N LEU A 158 -4.71 -1.27 8.50
CA LEU A 158 -5.71 -1.64 7.50
C LEU A 158 -5.79 -3.16 7.37
N ALA A 159 -6.94 -3.76 7.68
CA ALA A 159 -7.23 -5.13 7.31
C ALA A 159 -7.90 -5.19 5.93
N THR A 160 -7.38 -6.03 5.04
CA THR A 160 -7.88 -6.18 3.67
C THR A 160 -8.68 -7.46 3.49
N GLY A 161 -9.62 -7.50 2.54
CA GLY A 161 -10.25 -8.75 2.10
C GLY A 161 -9.23 -9.78 1.57
N GLY A 162 -9.49 -11.08 1.78
CA GLY A 162 -8.55 -12.16 1.44
C GLY A 162 -8.31 -12.37 -0.07
N SER A 163 -8.98 -11.63 -0.94
CA SER A 163 -8.76 -11.62 -2.39
C SER A 163 -7.98 -10.40 -2.89
N VAL A 164 -7.58 -9.46 -2.02
CA VAL A 164 -6.90 -8.23 -2.46
C VAL A 164 -5.63 -8.52 -3.26
N VAL A 165 -4.91 -9.58 -2.92
CA VAL A 165 -3.66 -9.99 -3.58
C VAL A 165 -3.87 -10.50 -5.01
N THR A 166 -5.10 -10.90 -5.38
CA THR A 166 -5.41 -11.33 -6.75
C THR A 166 -5.76 -10.15 -7.66
N ASP A 167 -6.03 -8.97 -7.11
CA ASP A 167 -6.17 -7.72 -7.86
C ASP A 167 -4.80 -7.01 -7.94
N ARG A 168 -4.10 -7.17 -9.06
CA ARG A 168 -2.72 -6.69 -9.24
C ARG A 168 -2.56 -5.19 -8.95
N GLU A 169 -3.54 -4.38 -9.33
CA GLU A 169 -3.51 -2.93 -9.11
C GLU A 169 -3.67 -2.56 -7.63
N SER A 170 -4.69 -3.12 -6.95
CA SER A 170 -4.88 -2.89 -5.51
C SER A 170 -3.67 -3.35 -4.71
N TYR A 171 -3.11 -4.52 -5.03
CA TYR A 171 -1.98 -5.04 -4.27
C TYR A 171 -0.70 -4.23 -4.48
N ARG A 172 -0.42 -3.79 -5.72
CA ARG A 172 0.69 -2.86 -6.00
C ARG A 172 0.52 -1.54 -5.25
N LEU A 173 -0.71 -1.02 -5.17
CA LEU A 173 -0.98 0.19 -4.41
C LEU A 173 -0.64 0.00 -2.93
N LEU A 174 -1.04 -1.14 -2.33
CA LEU A 174 -0.64 -1.48 -0.96
C LEU A 174 0.88 -1.58 -0.80
N GLN A 175 1.56 -2.27 -1.71
CA GLN A 175 3.03 -2.43 -1.66
C GLN A 175 3.78 -1.10 -1.79
N LYS A 176 3.24 -0.15 -2.55
CA LYS A 176 3.83 1.19 -2.73
C LYS A 176 3.56 2.14 -1.56
N ARG A 177 2.40 2.02 -0.89
CA ARG A 177 1.88 3.05 0.04
C ARG A 177 1.73 2.58 1.47
N CYS A 178 1.91 1.29 1.73
CA CYS A 178 1.76 0.70 3.05
C CYS A 178 2.94 -0.21 3.37
N ARG A 179 3.17 -0.44 4.67
CA ARG A 179 3.90 -1.62 5.13
C ARG A 179 2.99 -2.82 5.03
N THR A 180 3.23 -3.71 4.07
CA THR A 180 2.41 -4.93 3.91
C THR A 180 2.90 -6.04 4.83
N VAL A 181 1.96 -6.65 5.56
CA VAL A 181 2.21 -7.74 6.51
C VAL A 181 1.31 -8.91 6.16
N TRP A 182 1.90 -10.02 5.74
CA TRP A 182 1.20 -11.28 5.56
C TRP A 182 1.08 -12.03 6.87
N LEU A 183 -0.17 -12.22 7.31
CA LEU A 183 -0.51 -13.10 8.42
C LEU A 183 -0.67 -14.53 7.92
N GLN A 184 0.31 -15.37 8.25
CA GLN A 184 0.32 -16.78 7.93
C GLN A 184 -0.44 -17.56 9.01
N ALA A 185 -1.18 -18.57 8.59
CA ALA A 185 -1.68 -19.60 9.48
C ALA A 185 -1.69 -20.94 8.75
N THR A 186 -1.62 -22.05 9.49
CA THR A 186 -1.83 -23.37 8.91
C THR A 186 -3.27 -23.48 8.36
N PRO A 187 -3.51 -24.29 7.33
CA PRO A 187 -4.87 -24.51 6.82
C PRO A 187 -5.86 -24.93 7.91
N GLU A 188 -5.41 -25.75 8.86
CA GLU A 188 -6.18 -26.25 10.00
C GLU A 188 -6.57 -25.11 10.96
N ASP A 189 -5.65 -24.18 11.22
CA ASP A 189 -5.93 -23.01 12.05
C ASP A 189 -6.85 -22.00 11.36
N HIS A 190 -6.65 -21.76 10.06
CA HIS A 190 -7.58 -20.96 9.26
C HIS A 190 -9.00 -21.52 9.39
N TRP A 191 -9.14 -22.83 9.19
CA TRP A 191 -10.43 -23.53 9.25
C TRP A 191 -11.08 -23.44 10.63
N ARG A 192 -10.33 -23.79 11.68
CA ARG A 192 -10.82 -23.75 13.08
C ARG A 192 -11.32 -22.35 13.46
N ARG A 193 -10.58 -21.31 13.07
CA ARG A 193 -10.93 -19.91 13.38
C ARG A 193 -12.15 -19.42 12.59
N VAL A 194 -12.29 -19.84 11.33
CA VAL A 194 -13.47 -19.52 10.51
C VAL A 194 -14.74 -20.14 11.11
N LEU A 195 -14.67 -21.41 11.52
CA LEU A 195 -15.79 -22.08 12.18
C LEU A 195 -16.19 -21.39 13.49
N ALA A 196 -15.20 -21.05 14.33
CA ALA A 196 -15.45 -20.37 15.60
C ALA A 196 -16.10 -18.97 15.44
N GLN A 197 -15.94 -18.34 14.27
CA GLN A 197 -16.54 -17.04 13.94
C GLN A 197 -17.98 -17.16 13.40
N GLY A 198 -18.50 -18.37 13.20
CA GLY A 198 -19.82 -18.59 12.63
C GLY A 198 -19.95 -18.11 11.18
N ASP A 199 -18.83 -17.96 10.46
CA ASP A 199 -18.81 -17.53 9.06
C ASP A 199 -19.23 -18.71 8.15
N VAL A 200 -20.54 -18.92 8.05
CA VAL A 200 -21.24 -20.01 7.33
C VAL A 200 -21.49 -19.69 5.86
N ARG A 201 -20.60 -18.94 5.20
CA ARG A 201 -20.67 -18.78 3.73
C ARG A 201 -20.78 -20.16 3.06
N PRO A 202 -21.47 -20.31 1.91
CA PRO A 202 -21.89 -21.62 1.37
C PRO A 202 -20.78 -22.68 1.27
N SER A 203 -19.53 -22.26 1.12
CA SER A 203 -18.38 -23.17 1.06
C SER A 203 -17.94 -23.73 2.41
N ALA A 204 -18.29 -23.14 3.56
CA ALA A 204 -17.88 -23.60 4.90
C ALA A 204 -18.76 -24.72 5.47
N ALA A 205 -19.93 -24.99 4.88
CA ALA A 205 -20.78 -26.13 5.26
C ALA A 205 -20.54 -27.38 4.38
N SER A 206 -19.68 -27.26 3.36
CA SER A 206 -19.37 -28.35 2.43
C SER A 206 -18.37 -29.35 3.05
N PRO A 207 -18.53 -30.67 2.84
CA PRO A 207 -17.52 -31.67 3.19
C PRO A 207 -16.14 -31.39 2.57
N HIS A 208 -16.09 -30.61 1.48
CA HIS A 208 -14.87 -30.24 0.76
C HIS A 208 -14.33 -28.85 1.13
N ALA A 209 -14.96 -28.15 2.08
CA ALA A 209 -14.60 -26.79 2.48
C ALA A 209 -13.12 -26.63 2.85
N GLN A 210 -12.58 -27.62 3.58
CA GLN A 210 -11.19 -27.62 4.01
C GLN A 210 -10.24 -27.81 2.83
N ASP A 211 -10.60 -28.64 1.86
CA ASP A 211 -9.79 -28.86 0.65
C ASP A 211 -9.83 -27.66 -0.29
N GLU A 212 -10.98 -26.98 -0.42
CA GLU A 212 -11.10 -25.71 -1.11
C GLU A 212 -10.24 -24.62 -0.47
N LEU A 213 -10.25 -24.52 0.86
CA LEU A 213 -9.41 -23.58 1.61
C LEU A 213 -7.92 -23.88 1.38
N ARG A 214 -7.51 -25.15 1.42
CA ARG A 214 -6.14 -25.58 1.12
C ARG A 214 -5.74 -25.25 -0.30
N ALA A 215 -6.61 -25.51 -1.29
CA ALA A 215 -6.37 -25.15 -2.68
C ALA A 215 -6.20 -23.64 -2.84
N LEU A 216 -7.08 -22.86 -2.19
CA LEU A 216 -7.03 -21.40 -2.22
C LEU A 216 -5.75 -20.84 -1.59
N LEU A 217 -5.30 -21.42 -0.47
CA LEU A 217 -4.03 -21.10 0.16
C LEU A 217 -2.89 -21.33 -0.83
N ARG A 218 -2.77 -22.55 -1.39
CA ARG A 218 -1.72 -22.90 -2.36
C ARG A 218 -1.66 -21.94 -3.54
N THR A 219 -2.81 -21.57 -4.10
CA THR A 219 -2.87 -20.64 -5.24
C THR A 219 -2.47 -19.22 -4.88
N ARG A 220 -2.79 -18.74 -3.67
CA ARG A 220 -2.57 -17.34 -3.27
C ARG A 220 -1.26 -17.12 -2.50
N GLU A 221 -0.66 -18.17 -1.98
CA GLU A 221 0.60 -18.11 -1.22
C GLU A 221 1.72 -17.37 -1.96
N PRO A 222 1.99 -17.61 -3.26
CA PRO A 222 3.02 -16.87 -3.98
C PRO A 222 2.72 -15.37 -4.12
N LEU A 223 1.45 -14.96 -4.01
CA LEU A 223 1.04 -13.55 -4.03
C LEU A 223 1.21 -12.93 -2.64
N TYR A 224 0.77 -13.63 -1.59
CA TYR A 224 0.97 -13.18 -0.21
C TYR A 224 2.44 -13.08 0.17
N ALA A 225 3.29 -13.99 -0.33
CA ALA A 225 4.73 -13.99 -0.10
C ALA A 225 5.45 -12.73 -0.63
N GLN A 226 4.81 -11.95 -1.50
CA GLN A 226 5.32 -10.65 -1.96
C GLN A 226 5.07 -9.51 -0.96
N ALA A 227 4.44 -9.79 0.19
CA ALA A 227 4.32 -8.83 1.27
C ALA A 227 5.70 -8.57 1.87
N GLU A 228 5.91 -7.36 2.38
CA GLU A 228 7.20 -6.95 2.91
C GLU A 228 7.58 -7.69 4.20
N LEU A 229 6.59 -8.01 5.02
CA LEU A 229 6.76 -8.79 6.25
C LEU A 229 5.82 -9.98 6.24
N SER A 230 6.25 -11.06 6.89
CA SER A 230 5.40 -12.20 7.21
C SER A 230 5.48 -12.54 8.70
N VAL A 231 4.37 -13.03 9.24
CA VAL A 231 4.25 -13.47 10.64
C VAL A 231 3.36 -14.70 10.72
N ASP A 232 3.87 -15.77 11.32
CA ASP A 232 3.14 -17.02 11.57
C ASP A 232 2.31 -16.92 12.85
N THR A 233 1.00 -16.76 12.66
CA THR A 233 0.03 -16.62 13.74
C THR A 233 -0.33 -17.93 14.41
N SER A 234 -0.02 -19.09 13.79
CA SER A 234 -0.22 -20.41 14.40
C SER A 234 0.85 -20.67 15.44
N ARG A 235 2.10 -20.28 15.13
CA ARG A 235 3.25 -20.46 16.02
C ARG A 235 3.26 -19.51 17.21
N LEU A 236 2.88 -18.25 16.99
CA LEU A 236 3.10 -17.17 17.97
C LEU A 236 1.87 -16.83 18.82
N GLY A 237 0.68 -17.27 18.39
CA GLY A 237 -0.58 -16.76 18.91
C GLY A 237 -0.76 -15.25 18.67
N ILE A 238 -1.86 -14.68 19.19
CA ILE A 238 -2.21 -13.28 18.93
C ILE A 238 -1.19 -12.31 19.54
N ALA A 239 -0.86 -12.46 20.82
CA ALA A 239 0.03 -11.55 21.52
C ALA A 239 1.46 -11.55 20.93
N GLY A 240 2.00 -12.75 20.66
CA GLY A 240 3.32 -12.89 20.03
C GLY A 240 3.34 -12.33 18.61
N ALA A 241 2.29 -12.54 17.82
CA ALA A 241 2.18 -11.96 16.49
C ALA A 241 2.13 -10.42 16.53
N VAL A 242 1.34 -9.83 17.43
CA VAL A 242 1.28 -8.36 17.60
C VAL A 242 2.63 -7.78 18.00
N GLU A 243 3.33 -8.40 18.95
CA GLU A 243 4.68 -7.99 19.36
C GLU A 243 5.67 -8.04 18.19
N GLU A 244 5.67 -9.14 17.44
CA GLU A 244 6.57 -9.32 16.31
C GLU A 244 6.32 -8.28 15.21
N ILE A 245 5.05 -8.02 14.86
CA ILE A 245 4.70 -6.99 13.88
C ILE A 245 5.11 -5.62 14.40
N PHE A 246 4.77 -5.29 15.65
CA PHE A 246 5.10 -4.00 16.24
C PHE A 246 6.60 -3.71 16.18
N ARG A 247 7.44 -4.68 16.57
CA ARG A 247 8.89 -4.54 16.51
C ARG A 247 9.39 -4.33 15.07
N LYS A 248 8.92 -5.13 14.11
CA LYS A 248 9.37 -5.04 12.72
C LYS A 248 8.93 -3.74 12.03
N VAL A 249 7.80 -3.15 12.44
CA VAL A 249 7.29 -1.90 11.88
C VAL A 249 7.85 -0.66 12.58
N ALA A 250 8.15 -0.73 13.88
CA ALA A 250 8.63 0.41 14.66
C ALA A 250 10.11 0.77 14.44
N VAL A 251 10.93 -0.17 13.93
CA VAL A 251 12.39 -0.02 13.77
C VAL A 251 12.79 0.83 12.56
N VAL A 252 11.86 1.14 11.64
CA VAL A 252 12.14 1.88 10.40
C VAL A 252 11.67 3.35 10.50
N ARG A 253 12.00 4.02 11.61
CA ARG A 253 11.77 5.47 11.78
C ARG A 253 12.95 6.27 11.26
#